data_AF-A0A7S2H004-F1
#
_entry.id   AF-A0A7S2H004-F1
#
_cell.length_a   1.000
_cell.length_b   1.000
_cell.length_c   1.000
_cell.angle_alpha   90.00
_cell.angle_beta   90.00
_cell.angle_gamma   90.00
#
_symmetry.space_group_name_H-M   'P 1'
#
loop_
_entity.id
_entity.type
_entity.pdbx_description
1 polymer ?
#
loop_
_entity_poly.entity_id
_entity_poly.type
_entity_poly.pdbx_seq_one_letter_code
_entity_poly.pdbx_strand_id
1 'polypeptide(L)'
;DRVTSDYYHILMSICKLVLTIVWLNHFIACCWWAIGVATSHGGDDDSWVSYGRFENTTVGFQYFSSLHWSLTQFTPAAMEVSARNLPERIFSVFILLFAMVSFSSFVSSITAAMTQLRQLNSQYENNSALLRRYLRLHEVPLDLTL
;
A
#
# COMPACT_ATOMS: atom_id res chain seq x y z
N ASP A 1 13.54 -23.01 -15.55
CA ASP A 1 12.99 -22.19 -14.45
C ASP A 1 12.20 -20.97 -14.93
N ARG A 2 11.09 -21.20 -15.66
CA ARG A 2 10.23 -20.12 -16.19
C ARG A 2 9.21 -19.66 -15.13
N VAL A 3 8.68 -20.64 -14.40
CA VAL A 3 7.73 -20.47 -13.29
C VAL A 3 8.30 -19.57 -12.20
N THR A 4 9.54 -19.79 -11.76
CA THR A 4 10.21 -18.94 -10.75
C THR A 4 10.38 -17.50 -11.23
N SER A 5 10.72 -17.28 -12.50
CA SER A 5 10.82 -15.94 -13.10
C SER A 5 9.51 -15.17 -13.00
N ASP A 6 8.38 -15.82 -13.31
CA ASP A 6 7.06 -15.18 -13.25
C ASP A 6 6.67 -14.80 -11.80
N TYR A 7 7.00 -15.64 -10.81
CA TYR A 7 6.84 -15.30 -9.40
C TYR A 7 7.64 -14.06 -8.99
N TYR A 8 8.91 -13.97 -9.40
CA TYR A 8 9.75 -12.80 -9.11
C TYR A 8 9.21 -11.52 -9.74
N HIS A 9 8.70 -11.57 -10.99
CA HIS A 9 8.09 -10.41 -11.64
C HIS A 9 6.86 -9.90 -10.88
N ILE A 10 6.00 -10.82 -10.41
CA ILE A 10 4.82 -10.46 -9.62
C ILE A 10 5.23 -9.83 -8.28
N LEU A 11 6.17 -10.46 -7.56
CA LEU A 11 6.65 -9.95 -6.27
C LEU A 11 7.27 -8.55 -6.41
N MET A 12 8.14 -8.35 -7.40
CA MET A 12 8.76 -7.04 -7.67
C MET A 12 7.72 -5.97 -7.98
N SER A 13 6.65 -6.34 -8.70
CA SER A 13 5.55 -5.42 -9.02
C SER A 13 4.80 -4.98 -7.76
N ILE A 14 4.50 -5.91 -6.85
CA ILE A 14 3.87 -5.61 -5.55
C ILE A 14 4.79 -4.76 -4.68
N CYS A 15 6.08 -5.12 -4.57
CA CYS A 15 7.04 -4.34 -3.79
C CYS A 15 7.15 -2.90 -4.31
N LYS A 16 7.23 -2.71 -5.63
CA LYS A 16 7.25 -1.38 -6.26
C LYS A 16 6.01 -0.58 -5.93
N LEU A 17 4.84 -1.22 -5.95
CA LEU A 17 3.55 -0.60 -5.63
C LEU A 17 3.50 -0.15 -4.16
N VAL A 18 3.93 -1.00 -3.22
CA VAL A 18 4.02 -0.68 -1.79
C VAL A 18 4.98 0.47 -1.53
N LEU A 19 6.19 0.43 -2.12
CA LEU A 19 7.18 1.50 -1.98
C LEU A 19 6.64 2.84 -2.52
N THR A 20 5.88 2.81 -3.62
CA THR A 20 5.22 4.00 -4.18
C THR A 20 4.22 4.59 -3.18
N ILE A 21 3.40 3.77 -2.51
CA ILE A 21 2.47 4.25 -1.47
C ILE A 21 3.20 4.86 -0.29
N VAL A 22 4.28 4.24 0.18
CA VAL A 22 5.09 4.76 1.30
C VAL A 22 5.68 6.12 0.94
N TRP A 23 6.23 6.25 -0.27
CA TRP A 23 6.79 7.51 -0.78
C TRP A 23 5.73 8.61 -0.89
N LEU A 24 4.54 8.30 -1.42
CA LEU A 24 3.43 9.25 -1.48
C LEU A 24 2.98 9.71 -0.09
N ASN A 25 2.83 8.77 0.85
CA ASN A 25 2.43 9.10 2.23
C ASN A 25 3.48 9.94 2.95
N HIS A 26 4.77 9.76 2.68
CA HIS A 26 5.82 10.63 3.20
C HIS A 26 5.62 12.08 2.77
N PHE A 27 5.35 12.32 1.49
CA PHE A 27 5.09 13.68 1.00
C PHE A 27 3.81 14.28 1.57
N ILE A 28 2.73 13.51 1.62
CA ILE A 28 1.45 13.95 2.18
C ILE A 28 1.64 14.31 3.67
N ALA A 29 2.37 13.50 4.43
CA ALA A 29 2.70 13.76 5.82
C ALA A 29 3.52 15.04 6.01
N CYS A 30 4.55 15.25 5.17
CA CYS A 30 5.35 16.48 5.20
C CYS A 30 4.50 17.72 4.87
N CYS A 31 3.62 17.63 3.88
CA CYS A 31 2.67 18.70 3.56
C CYS A 31 1.68 18.96 4.70
N TRP A 32 1.17 17.91 5.34
CA TRP A 32 0.26 18.00 6.48
C TRP A 32 0.89 18.71 7.67
N TRP A 33 2.14 18.37 7.98
CA TRP A 33 2.94 19.07 8.98
C TRP A 33 3.16 20.54 8.60
N ALA A 34 3.58 20.81 7.36
CA ALA A 34 3.82 22.17 6.89
C ALA A 34 2.57 23.06 6.96
N ILE A 35 1.40 22.54 6.60
CA ILE A 35 0.12 23.24 6.72
C ILE A 35 -0.21 23.50 8.19
N GLY A 36 -0.03 22.51 9.06
CA GLY A 36 -0.29 22.66 10.50
C GLY A 36 0.59 23.73 11.15
N VAL A 37 1.87 23.78 10.79
CA VAL A 37 2.77 24.84 11.27
C VAL A 37 2.40 26.20 10.69
N ALA A 38 2.13 26.28 9.38
CA ALA A 38 1.78 27.54 8.70
C ALA A 38 0.43 28.12 9.15
N THR A 39 -0.44 27.29 9.74
CA THR A 39 -1.76 27.68 10.24
C THR A 39 -1.83 27.81 11.76
N SER A 40 -0.71 27.63 12.48
CA SER A 40 -0.60 27.91 13.92
C SER A 40 -0.63 29.41 14.17
N HIS A 41 -1.78 29.95 14.61
CA HIS A 41 -1.97 31.39 14.82
C HIS A 41 -2.36 31.76 16.26
N GLY A 42 -2.61 30.78 17.14
CA GLY A 42 -3.04 31.01 18.52
C GLY A 42 -4.42 31.69 18.60
N GLY A 43 -5.49 30.91 18.63
CA GLY A 43 -6.88 31.40 18.65
C GLY A 43 -7.90 30.27 18.52
N ASP A 44 -9.17 30.60 18.23
CA ASP A 44 -10.24 29.59 18.06
C ASP A 44 -10.07 28.72 16.79
N ASP A 45 -9.39 29.24 15.76
CA ASP A 45 -9.06 28.53 14.51
C ASP A 45 -7.62 27.96 14.52
N ASP A 46 -7.19 27.44 15.67
CA ASP A 46 -5.83 26.92 15.79
C ASP A 46 -5.59 25.66 14.94
N SER A 47 -4.34 25.36 14.64
CA SER A 47 -3.98 24.19 13.85
C SER A 47 -4.02 22.89 14.66
N TRP A 48 -4.02 21.76 13.97
CA TRP A 48 -3.90 20.45 14.62
C TRP A 48 -2.61 20.32 15.45
N VAL A 49 -1.54 21.00 15.01
CA VAL A 49 -0.22 21.01 15.65
C VAL A 49 -0.29 21.69 17.01
N SER A 50 -0.88 22.89 17.05
CA SER A 50 -0.96 23.71 18.25
C SER A 50 -1.98 23.18 19.24
N TYR A 51 -3.14 22.75 18.73
CA TYR A 51 -4.17 22.12 19.54
C TYR A 51 -3.66 20.86 20.25
N GLY A 52 -2.94 20.00 19.52
CA GLY A 52 -2.34 18.79 20.08
C GLY A 52 -1.03 19.02 20.84
N ARG A 53 -0.56 20.27 20.94
CA ARG A 53 0.74 20.65 21.54
C ARG A 53 1.94 19.90 20.96
N PHE A 54 1.86 19.56 19.68
CA PHE A 54 2.91 18.83 18.96
C PHE A 54 4.19 19.65 18.80
N GLU A 55 4.12 20.99 18.89
CA GLU A 55 5.27 21.90 18.80
C GLU A 55 6.40 21.55 19.78
N ASN A 56 6.05 21.07 20.97
CA ASN A 56 7.01 20.72 22.03
C ASN A 56 7.43 19.24 22.05
N THR A 57 6.97 18.45 21.07
CA THR A 57 7.29 17.02 20.98
C THR A 57 8.54 16.77 20.13
N THR A 58 9.09 15.55 20.20
CA THR A 58 10.25 15.19 19.38
C THR A 58 9.90 15.18 17.89
N VAL A 59 10.87 15.53 17.03
CA VAL A 59 10.70 15.49 15.56
C VAL A 59 10.24 14.11 15.08
N GLY A 60 10.72 13.03 15.71
CA GLY A 60 10.26 11.68 15.42
C GLY A 60 8.75 11.51 15.68
N PHE A 61 8.26 11.97 16.84
CA PHE A 61 6.84 11.90 17.17
C PHE A 61 5.99 12.73 16.19
N GLN A 62 6.41 13.97 15.92
CA GLN A 62 5.76 14.86 14.93
C GLN A 62 5.65 14.20 13.55
N TYR A 63 6.75 13.62 13.06
CA TYR A 63 6.81 12.93 11.79
C TYR A 63 5.90 11.70 11.75
N PHE A 64 6.02 10.80 12.74
CA PHE A 64 5.23 9.57 12.76
C PHE A 64 3.74 9.83 12.98
N SER A 65 3.36 10.87 13.74
CA SER A 65 1.96 11.29 13.85
C SER A 65 1.42 11.83 12.52
N SER A 66 2.20 12.63 11.80
CA SER A 66 1.82 13.14 10.47
C SER A 66 1.72 12.00 9.44
N LEU A 67 2.66 11.05 9.50
CA LEU A 67 2.66 9.86 8.63
C LEU A 67 1.48 8.95 8.94
N HIS A 68 1.17 8.74 10.22
CA HIS A 68 0.01 7.94 10.64
C HIS A 68 -1.29 8.59 10.15
N TRP A 69 -1.44 9.92 10.31
CA TRP A 69 -2.58 10.66 9.76
C TRP A 69 -2.70 10.51 8.24
N SER A 70 -1.59 10.58 7.50
CA SER A 70 -1.61 10.36 6.04
C SER A 70 -2.09 8.95 5.70
N LEU A 71 -1.57 7.93 6.39
CA LEU A 71 -1.95 6.53 6.18
C LEU A 71 -3.44 6.29 6.47
N THR A 72 -4.00 6.94 7.49
CA THR A 72 -5.43 6.79 7.81
C THR A 72 -6.36 7.36 6.73
N GLN A 73 -5.85 8.21 5.82
CA GLN A 73 -6.62 8.66 4.65
C GLN A 73 -6.75 7.56 3.58
N PHE A 74 -5.78 6.66 3.46
CA PHE A 74 -5.79 5.54 2.51
C PHE A 74 -6.50 4.31 3.08
N THR A 75 -6.28 4.04 4.36
CA THR A 75 -6.91 2.95 5.10
C THR A 75 -7.64 3.55 6.29
N PRO A 76 -8.97 3.79 6.19
CA PRO A 76 -9.74 4.41 7.25
C PRO A 76 -9.46 3.76 8.60
N ALA A 77 -8.86 4.52 9.50
CA ALA A 77 -8.50 4.10 10.85
C ALA A 77 -8.73 5.26 11.82
N ALA A 78 -9.01 4.93 13.08
CA ALA A 78 -9.18 5.94 14.11
C ALA A 78 -7.85 6.65 14.38
N MET A 79 -7.89 7.99 14.42
CA MET A 79 -6.74 8.83 14.72
C MET A 79 -7.18 10.06 15.50
N GLU A 80 -6.34 10.48 16.46
CA GLU A 80 -6.62 11.65 17.31
C GLU A 80 -6.36 12.98 16.58
N VAL A 81 -5.52 12.96 15.55
CA VAL A 81 -5.21 14.11 14.70
C VAL A 81 -6.31 14.28 13.66
N SER A 82 -6.90 15.47 13.61
CA SER A 82 -7.92 15.87 12.63
C SER A 82 -7.79 17.35 12.29
N ALA A 83 -8.29 17.73 11.11
CA ALA A 83 -8.32 19.12 10.66
C ALA A 83 -9.12 20.01 11.61
N ARG A 84 -8.53 21.13 12.01
CA ARG A 84 -9.08 22.11 12.95
C ARG A 84 -9.43 23.44 12.29
N ASN A 85 -8.79 23.77 11.16
CA ASN A 85 -9.05 24.99 10.41
C ASN A 85 -9.42 24.72 8.94
N LEU A 86 -9.85 25.77 8.23
CA LEU A 86 -10.32 25.65 6.85
C LEU A 86 -9.24 25.14 5.87
N PRO A 87 -7.99 25.66 5.88
CA PRO A 87 -6.93 25.13 5.02
C PRO A 87 -6.67 23.63 5.23
N GLU A 88 -6.56 23.19 6.49
CA GLU A 88 -6.40 21.79 6.84
C GLU A 88 -7.58 20.93 6.36
N ARG A 89 -8.81 21.43 6.51
CA ARG A 89 -10.04 20.75 6.08
C ARG A 89 -10.06 20.56 4.56
N ILE A 90 -9.72 21.62 3.81
CA ILE A 90 -9.65 21.57 2.35
C ILE A 90 -8.62 20.54 1.90
N PHE A 91 -7.41 20.60 2.46
CA PHE A 91 -6.35 19.64 2.15
C PHE A 91 -6.77 18.20 2.47
N SER A 92 -7.37 17.98 3.65
CA SER A 92 -7.87 16.66 4.05
C SER A 92 -8.88 16.09 3.06
N VAL A 93 -9.84 16.89 2.60
CA VAL A 93 -10.84 16.45 1.61
C VAL A 93 -10.20 16.08 0.28
N PHE A 94 -9.23 16.88 -0.20
CA PHE A 94 -8.50 16.56 -1.43
C PHE A 94 -7.71 15.26 -1.30
N ILE A 95 -7.00 15.07 -0.19
CA ILE A 95 -6.23 13.85 0.06
C ILE A 95 -7.15 12.64 0.21
N LEU A 96 -8.32 12.76 0.85
CA LEU A 96 -9.30 11.67 0.94
C LEU A 96 -9.79 11.20 -0.43
N LEU A 97 -10.12 12.11 -1.33
CA LEU A 97 -10.54 11.77 -2.70
C LEU A 97 -9.39 11.11 -3.49
N PHE A 98 -8.18 11.66 -3.38
CA PHE A 98 -6.99 11.10 -4.01
C PHE A 98 -6.66 9.70 -3.47
N ALA A 99 -6.74 9.52 -2.15
CA ALA A 99 -6.45 8.27 -1.46
C ALA A 99 -7.46 7.17 -1.83
N MET A 100 -8.74 7.52 -1.95
CA MET A 100 -9.79 6.59 -2.40
C MET A 100 -9.48 5.99 -3.78
N VAL A 101 -9.12 6.83 -4.76
CA VAL A 101 -8.78 6.39 -6.12
C VAL A 101 -7.48 5.56 -6.12
N SER A 102 -6.46 6.04 -5.40
CA SER A 102 -5.15 5.39 -5.33
C SER A 102 -5.22 4.02 -4.65
N PHE A 103 -5.92 3.92 -3.51
CA PHE A 103 -6.10 2.68 -2.77
C PHE A 103 -6.93 1.65 -3.54
N SER A 104 -7.99 2.09 -4.24
CA SER A 104 -8.77 1.20 -5.11
C SER A 104 -7.91 0.60 -6.22
N SER A 105 -7.06 1.44 -6.84
CA SER A 105 -6.12 1.00 -7.88
C SER A 105 -5.06 0.04 -7.35
N PHE A 106 -4.58 0.29 -6.12
CA PHE A 106 -3.64 -0.58 -5.41
C PHE A 106 -4.23 -1.97 -5.17
N VAL A 107 -5.43 -2.05 -4.58
CA VAL A 107 -6.12 -3.33 -4.31
C VAL A 107 -6.40 -4.09 -5.61
N SER A 108 -6.82 -3.39 -6.66
CA SER A 108 -7.05 -3.99 -7.98
C SER A 108 -5.76 -4.59 -8.55
N SER A 109 -4.63 -3.88 -8.45
CA SER A 109 -3.33 -4.35 -8.93
C SER A 109 -2.87 -5.61 -8.19
N ILE A 110 -3.04 -5.66 -6.86
CA ILE A 110 -2.74 -6.86 -6.06
C ILE A 110 -3.65 -8.03 -6.45
N THR A 111 -4.94 -7.76 -6.63
CA THR A 111 -5.91 -8.79 -7.02
C THR A 111 -5.58 -9.39 -8.38
N ALA A 112 -5.21 -8.55 -9.35
CA ALA A 112 -4.75 -8.99 -10.67
C ALA A 112 -3.49 -9.85 -10.58
N ALA A 113 -2.49 -9.41 -9.80
CA ALA A 113 -1.26 -10.16 -9.54
C ALA A 113 -1.53 -11.54 -8.91
N MET A 114 -2.40 -11.60 -7.89
CA MET A 114 -2.80 -12.87 -7.27
C MET A 114 -3.53 -13.79 -8.25
N THR A 115 -4.37 -13.22 -9.11
CA THR A 115 -5.10 -13.99 -10.13
C THR A 115 -4.15 -14.60 -11.15
N GLN A 116 -3.16 -13.83 -11.63
CA GLN A 116 -2.11 -14.33 -12.53
C GLN A 116 -1.30 -15.46 -11.87
N LEU A 117 -0.94 -15.30 -10.60
CA LEU A 117 -0.19 -16.32 -9.86
C LEU A 117 -0.98 -17.64 -9.72
N ARG A 118 -2.29 -17.56 -9.46
CA ARG A 118 -3.16 -18.74 -9.41
C ARG A 118 -3.28 -19.43 -10.78
N GLN A 119 -3.36 -18.65 -11.85
CA GLN A 119 -3.39 -19.19 -13.22
C GLN A 119 -2.10 -19.94 -13.57
N LEU A 120 -0.93 -19.38 -13.24
CA LEU A 120 0.36 -20.03 -13.45
C LEU A 120 0.48 -21.35 -12.67
N ASN A 121 0.06 -21.37 -11.41
CA ASN A 121 0.09 -22.59 -10.60
C ASN A 121 -0.86 -23.66 -11.15
N SER A 122 -2.06 -23.27 -11.58
CA SER A 122 -3.01 -24.19 -12.21
C SER A 122 -2.49 -24.77 -13.53
N GLN A 123 -1.82 -23.97 -14.36
CA GLN A 123 -1.18 -24.46 -15.59
C GLN A 123 -0.06 -25.46 -15.28
N TYR A 124 0.76 -25.19 -14.26
CA TYR A 124 1.81 -26.10 -13.83
C TYR A 124 1.23 -27.45 -13.36
N GLU A 125 0.19 -27.43 -12.54
CA GLU A 125 -0.52 -28.63 -12.07
C GLU A 125 -1.12 -29.43 -13.25
N ASN A 126 -1.77 -28.75 -14.20
CA ASN A 126 -2.34 -29.38 -15.39
C ASN A 126 -1.27 -30.04 -16.28
N ASN A 127 -0.15 -29.33 -16.52
CA ASN A 127 0.95 -29.87 -17.31
C ASN A 127 1.60 -31.08 -16.63
N SER A 128 1.79 -31.02 -15.31
CA SER A 128 2.29 -32.15 -14.51
C SER A 128 1.35 -33.35 -14.57
N ALA A 129 0.03 -33.12 -14.44
CA ALA A 129 -0.98 -34.17 -14.56
C ALA A 129 -0.99 -34.81 -15.96
N LEU A 130 -0.86 -34.01 -17.03
CA LEU A 130 -0.81 -34.48 -18.41
C LEU A 130 0.46 -35.31 -18.67
N LEU A 131 1.61 -34.86 -18.18
CA LEU A 131 2.88 -35.59 -18.29
C LEU A 131 2.80 -36.95 -17.57
N ARG A 132 2.29 -36.96 -16.33
CA ARG A 132 2.04 -38.20 -15.55
C ARG A 132 1.07 -39.15 -16.24
N ARG A 133 0.10 -38.64 -16.99
CA ARG A 133 -0.84 -39.46 -17.78
C ARG A 133 -0.16 -40.03 -19.02
N TYR A 134 0.63 -39.23 -19.72
CA TYR A 134 1.37 -39.66 -20.91
C TYR A 134 2.38 -40.77 -20.61
N LEU A 135 3.17 -40.60 -19.54
CA LEU A 135 4.17 -41.59 -19.10
C LEU A 135 3.53 -42.93 -18.70
N ARG A 136 2.38 -42.88 -18.01
CA ARG A 136 1.62 -44.08 -17.66
C ARG A 136 1.07 -44.84 -18.88
N LEU A 137 0.68 -44.12 -19.94
CA LEU A 137 0.16 -44.73 -21.17
C LEU A 137 1.25 -45.41 -22.02
N HIS A 138 2.50 -44.97 -21.91
CA HIS A 138 3.62 -45.51 -22.70
C HIS A 138 4.50 -46.49 -21.91
N GLU A 139 4.01 -47.00 -20.77
CA GLU A 139 4.68 -48.02 -19.94
C GLU A 139 6.16 -47.74 -19.64
N VAL A 140 6.53 -46.46 -19.49
CA VAL A 140 7.91 -46.07 -19.17
C VAL A 140 8.22 -46.56 -17.74
N PRO A 141 9.27 -47.38 -17.53
CA PRO A 141 9.60 -47.92 -16.21
C PRO A 141 9.85 -46.78 -15.21
N LEU A 142 9.31 -46.93 -14.00
CA LEU A 142 9.22 -45.91 -12.95
C LEU A 142 10.57 -45.33 -12.49
N ASP A 143 11.69 -45.98 -12.82
CA ASP A 143 13.04 -45.65 -12.35
C ASP A 143 13.59 -44.30 -12.88
N LEU A 144 12.91 -43.67 -13.84
CA LEU A 144 13.26 -42.35 -14.39
C LEU A 144 12.23 -41.24 -14.07
N THR A 145 11.27 -41.49 -13.18
CA THR A 145 10.12 -40.60 -12.96
C THR A 145 10.17 -39.70 -11.71
N LEU A 146 11.30 -39.65 -10.99
CA LEU A 146 11.50 -38.81 -9.81
C LEU A 146 12.27 -37.53 -10.14
#